data_AF-A0A8J7XEF9-F1
#
_entry.id   AF-A0A8J7XEF9-F1
#
_cell.length_a   1.000
_cell.length_b   1.000
_cell.length_c   1.000
_cell.angle_alpha   90.00
_cell.angle_beta   90.00
_cell.angle_gamma   90.00
#
_symmetry.space_group_name_H-M   'P 1'
#
loop_
_entity.id
_entity.type
_entity.pdbx_description
1 polymer ?
#
loop_
_entity_poly.entity_id
_entity_poly.type
_entity_poly.pdbx_seq_one_letter_code
_entity_poly.pdbx_strand_id
1 'polypeptide(L)'
;WEYETGGPIHSAPAFAWGKVLISSTDGHLYCFAIDPEAYKEKAQKYVEENDFGRAEEVLIRAEEYATTDKDLIEIGALRNLVKLQKKEYEKKRDKLAEAEALLDEADRILWEKSYKEAYNLYAKAEKIFVELDEEFGVSFCESRISYLQGKIPEDTEAIGNNSLVLVIIILTILFSTIIFLIKRRRSTT
;
A
#
# COMPACT_ATOMS: atom_id res chain seq x y z
N TRP A 1 -15.54 -26.48 24.43
CA TRP A 1 -16.87 -26.07 24.88
C TRP A 1 -17.59 -27.30 25.40
N GLU A 2 -18.51 -27.13 26.33
CA GLU A 2 -19.39 -28.18 26.86
C GLU A 2 -20.83 -27.67 26.84
N TYR A 3 -21.80 -28.59 26.72
CA TYR A 3 -23.22 -28.26 26.71
C TYR A 3 -23.99 -29.36 27.44
N GLU A 4 -24.84 -28.98 28.38
CA GLU A 4 -25.66 -29.92 29.16
C GLU A 4 -27.03 -30.12 28.51
N THR A 5 -27.38 -31.38 28.22
CA THR A 5 -28.71 -31.76 27.74
C THR A 5 -29.65 -32.04 28.92
N GLY A 6 -30.96 -31.94 28.71
CA GLY A 6 -31.96 -32.19 29.75
C GLY A 6 -32.18 -33.67 30.07
N GLY A 7 -31.60 -34.58 29.28
CA GLY A 7 -31.71 -36.02 29.45
C GLY A 7 -30.48 -36.78 28.91
N PRO A 8 -30.36 -38.08 29.22
CA PRO A 8 -29.35 -38.96 28.67
C PRO A 8 -29.31 -38.97 27.13
N ILE A 9 -28.10 -39.09 26.58
CA ILE A 9 -27.84 -39.31 25.15
C ILE A 9 -27.56 -40.80 24.94
N HIS A 10 -28.41 -41.48 24.17
CA HIS A 10 -28.24 -42.91 23.83
C HIS A 10 -27.88 -43.16 22.36
N SER A 11 -27.98 -42.14 21.53
CA SER A 11 -27.69 -42.20 20.10
C SER A 11 -26.25 -41.77 19.80
N ALA A 12 -25.73 -42.22 18.66
CA ALA A 12 -24.48 -41.68 18.13
C ALA A 12 -24.73 -40.28 17.52
N PRO A 13 -23.81 -39.31 17.71
CA PRO A 13 -23.88 -38.02 17.02
C PRO A 13 -23.80 -38.22 15.51
N ALA A 14 -24.56 -37.44 14.75
CA ALA A 14 -24.51 -37.42 13.29
C ALA A 14 -23.88 -36.12 12.80
N PHE A 15 -22.94 -36.21 11.85
CA PHE A 15 -22.31 -35.05 11.23
C PHE A 15 -22.74 -34.94 9.76
N ALA A 16 -23.40 -33.83 9.41
CA ALA A 16 -23.84 -33.55 8.04
C ALA A 16 -23.92 -32.04 7.80
N TRP A 17 -23.50 -31.59 6.62
CA TRP A 17 -23.49 -30.16 6.23
C TRP A 17 -22.84 -29.26 7.30
N GLY A 18 -21.77 -29.79 7.92
CA GLY A 18 -21.00 -29.12 8.96
C GLY A 18 -21.74 -28.87 10.28
N LYS A 19 -22.86 -29.55 10.48
CA LYS A 19 -23.64 -29.52 11.71
C LYS A 19 -23.46 -30.85 12.44
N VAL A 20 -23.36 -30.79 13.75
CA VAL A 20 -23.38 -31.97 14.64
C VAL A 20 -24.78 -32.07 15.24
N LEU A 21 -25.48 -33.15 14.91
CA LEU A 21 -26.81 -33.46 15.39
C LEU A 21 -26.73 -34.50 16.51
N ILE A 22 -27.36 -34.22 17.65
CA ILE A 22 -27.39 -35.09 18.83
C ILE A 22 -28.82 -35.17 19.33
N SER A 23 -29.38 -36.38 19.40
CA SER A 23 -30.70 -36.58 20.03
C SER A 23 -30.56 -36.90 21.51
N SER A 24 -31.43 -36.30 22.31
CA SER A 24 -31.50 -36.53 23.76
C SER A 24 -32.84 -37.18 24.13
N THR A 25 -32.85 -37.90 25.24
CA THR A 25 -34.09 -38.49 25.80
C THR A 25 -35.02 -37.47 26.43
N ASP A 26 -34.60 -36.21 26.55
CA ASP A 26 -35.48 -35.07 26.91
C ASP A 26 -36.46 -34.66 25.81
N GLY A 27 -36.44 -35.35 24.67
CA GLY A 27 -37.32 -35.12 23.53
C GLY A 27 -36.81 -34.08 22.53
N HIS A 28 -35.60 -33.56 22.69
CA HIS A 28 -35.00 -32.58 21.78
C HIS A 28 -33.91 -33.18 20.88
N LEU A 29 -33.79 -32.61 19.68
CA LEU A 29 -32.66 -32.81 18.77
C LEU A 29 -31.80 -31.54 18.79
N TYR A 30 -30.61 -31.67 19.37
CA TYR A 30 -29.63 -30.58 19.43
C TYR A 30 -28.86 -30.51 18.11
N CYS A 31 -28.63 -29.30 17.63
CA CYS A 31 -27.88 -29.02 16.41
C CYS A 31 -26.80 -27.98 16.70
N PHE A 32 -25.54 -28.42 16.64
CA PHE A 32 -24.38 -27.55 16.84
C PHE A 32 -23.76 -27.23 15.49
N ALA A 33 -23.52 -25.95 15.22
CA ALA A 33 -22.86 -25.46 14.02
C ALA A 33 -21.77 -24.45 14.41
N ILE A 34 -20.84 -24.21 13.51
CA ILE A 34 -19.92 -23.08 13.65
C ILE A 34 -20.71 -21.80 13.34
N ASP A 35 -20.55 -20.80 14.20
CA ASP A 35 -21.09 -19.46 13.96
C ASP A 35 -20.47 -18.87 12.67
N PRO A 36 -21.28 -18.45 11.68
CA PRO A 36 -20.81 -17.73 10.50
C PRO A 36 -19.91 -16.54 10.84
N GLU A 37 -20.11 -15.89 11.99
CA GLU A 37 -19.27 -14.78 12.46
C GLU A 37 -17.80 -15.19 12.59
N ALA A 38 -17.53 -16.38 13.12
CA ALA A 38 -16.17 -16.88 13.27
C ALA A 38 -15.45 -17.10 11.91
N TYR A 39 -16.21 -17.32 10.83
CA TYR A 39 -15.65 -17.35 9.48
C TYR A 39 -15.46 -15.94 8.91
N LYS A 40 -16.39 -15.00 9.15
CA LYS A 40 -16.23 -13.60 8.74
C LYS A 40 -14.97 -12.97 9.36
N GLU A 41 -14.73 -13.19 10.65
CA GLU A 41 -13.52 -12.73 11.35
C GLU A 41 -12.25 -13.34 10.74
N LYS A 42 -12.25 -14.65 10.45
CA LYS A 42 -11.11 -15.30 9.80
C LYS A 42 -10.85 -14.76 8.40
N ALA A 43 -11.90 -14.48 7.64
CA ALA A 43 -11.76 -13.90 6.30
C ALA A 43 -11.10 -12.52 6.38
N GLN A 44 -11.51 -11.67 7.32
CA GLN A 44 -10.87 -10.37 7.56
C GLN A 44 -9.40 -10.51 7.95
N LYS A 45 -9.07 -11.47 8.82
CA LYS A 45 -7.67 -11.75 9.17
C LYS A 45 -6.84 -12.16 7.94
N TYR A 46 -7.36 -13.05 7.09
CA TYR A 46 -6.64 -13.45 5.88
C TYR A 46 -6.45 -12.31 4.89
N VAL A 47 -7.41 -11.38 4.82
CA VAL A 47 -7.29 -10.14 4.04
C VAL A 47 -6.14 -9.27 4.55
N GLU A 48 -6.04 -9.08 5.87
CA GLU A 48 -4.93 -8.33 6.49
C GLU A 48 -3.57 -8.98 6.20
N GLU A 49 -3.53 -10.30 6.12
CA GLU A 49 -2.36 -11.09 5.73
C GLU A 49 -2.12 -11.12 4.20
N ASN A 50 -2.93 -10.43 3.40
CA ASN A 50 -2.94 -10.46 1.92
C ASN A 50 -3.17 -11.85 1.30
N ASP A 51 -3.74 -12.79 2.05
CA ASP A 51 -4.15 -14.13 1.59
C ASP A 51 -5.61 -14.12 1.13
N PHE A 52 -5.85 -13.46 0.00
CA PHE A 52 -7.19 -13.34 -0.59
C PHE A 52 -7.80 -14.69 -1.01
N GLY A 53 -6.96 -15.70 -1.27
CA GLY A 53 -7.41 -17.04 -1.63
C GLY A 53 -8.09 -17.74 -0.44
N ARG A 54 -7.43 -17.73 0.72
CA ARG A 54 -8.02 -18.27 1.95
C ARG A 54 -9.21 -17.44 2.44
N ALA A 55 -9.17 -16.12 2.28
CA ALA A 55 -10.30 -15.26 2.61
C ALA A 55 -11.57 -15.68 1.83
N GLU A 56 -11.47 -15.92 0.52
CA GLU A 56 -12.61 -16.34 -0.30
C GLU A 56 -13.11 -17.74 0.09
N GLU A 57 -12.21 -18.71 0.32
CA GLU A 57 -12.57 -20.07 0.76
C GLU A 57 -13.38 -20.03 2.06
N VAL A 58 -12.96 -19.18 3.00
CA VAL A 58 -13.61 -19.02 4.29
C VAL A 58 -14.98 -18.35 4.16
N LEU A 59 -15.12 -17.37 3.27
CA LEU A 59 -16.43 -16.75 2.99
C LEU A 59 -17.39 -17.74 2.31
N ILE A 60 -16.91 -18.61 1.42
CA ILE A 60 -17.73 -19.70 0.85
C ILE A 60 -18.26 -20.60 1.96
N ARG A 61 -17.41 -20.99 2.92
CA ARG A 61 -17.85 -21.75 4.10
C ARG A 61 -18.86 -20.95 4.92
N ALA A 62 -18.63 -19.66 5.16
CA ALA A 62 -19.57 -18.82 5.91
C ALA A 62 -20.98 -18.84 5.30
N GLU A 63 -21.09 -18.83 3.97
CA GLU A 63 -22.38 -18.92 3.26
C GLU A 63 -23.08 -20.26 3.50
N GLU A 64 -22.34 -21.38 3.57
CA GLU A 64 -22.90 -22.71 3.86
C GLU A 64 -23.50 -22.80 5.28
N TYR A 65 -22.97 -22.01 6.22
CA TYR A 65 -23.43 -21.96 7.61
C TYR A 65 -24.38 -20.82 7.92
N ALA A 66 -24.67 -19.93 6.96
CA ALA A 66 -25.59 -18.82 7.15
C ALA A 66 -26.95 -19.33 7.61
N THR A 67 -27.47 -18.72 8.67
CA THR A 67 -28.76 -19.12 9.28
C THR A 67 -29.88 -18.14 8.95
N THR A 68 -29.52 -16.91 8.61
CA THR A 68 -30.45 -15.83 8.29
C THR A 68 -30.12 -15.17 6.95
N ASP A 69 -31.12 -14.54 6.33
CA ASP A 69 -30.91 -13.72 5.12
C ASP A 69 -29.93 -12.56 5.38
N LYS A 70 -29.91 -12.06 6.62
CA LYS A 70 -28.97 -11.03 7.05
C LYS A 70 -27.52 -11.51 6.94
N ASP A 71 -27.24 -12.74 7.38
CA ASP A 71 -25.90 -13.33 7.29
C ASP A 71 -25.43 -13.38 5.83
N LEU A 72 -26.31 -13.83 4.92
CA LEU A 72 -25.99 -13.92 3.48
C LEU A 72 -25.68 -12.54 2.87
N ILE A 73 -26.44 -11.50 3.26
CA ILE A 73 -26.19 -10.13 2.79
C ILE A 73 -24.84 -9.62 3.28
N GLU A 74 -24.52 -9.83 4.57
CA GLU A 74 -23.25 -9.41 5.16
C GLU A 74 -22.06 -10.14 4.53
N ILE A 75 -22.17 -11.46 4.33
CA ILE A 75 -21.13 -12.26 3.68
C ILE A 75 -20.94 -11.82 2.22
N GLY A 76 -22.02 -11.56 1.49
CA GLY A 76 -21.96 -11.03 0.13
C GLY A 76 -21.27 -9.66 0.06
N ALA A 77 -21.56 -8.78 1.01
CA ALA A 77 -20.89 -7.47 1.12
C ALA A 77 -19.38 -7.62 1.40
N LEU A 78 -19.01 -8.50 2.33
CA LEU A 78 -17.61 -8.81 2.63
C LEU A 78 -16.89 -9.38 1.41
N ARG A 79 -17.49 -10.34 0.70
CA ARG A 79 -16.91 -10.91 -0.53
C ARG A 79 -16.61 -9.85 -1.58
N ASN A 80 -17.50 -8.88 -1.77
CA ASN A 80 -17.26 -7.77 -2.69
C ASN A 80 -16.09 -6.89 -2.24
N LEU A 81 -15.98 -6.62 -0.94
CA LEU A 81 -14.88 -5.87 -0.35
C LEU A 81 -13.54 -6.60 -0.53
N VAL A 82 -13.49 -7.91 -0.27
CA VAL A 82 -12.31 -8.76 -0.51
C VAL A 82 -11.87 -8.70 -1.97
N LYS A 83 -12.82 -8.79 -2.91
CA LYS A 83 -12.52 -8.68 -4.35
C LYS A 83 -11.94 -7.32 -4.72
N LEU A 84 -12.47 -6.24 -4.14
CA LEU A 84 -11.96 -4.89 -4.40
C LEU A 84 -10.54 -4.73 -3.86
N GLN A 85 -10.30 -5.13 -2.62
CA GLN A 85 -8.98 -5.04 -2.00
C GLN A 85 -7.93 -5.91 -2.71
N LYS A 86 -8.32 -7.12 -3.14
CA LYS A 86 -7.44 -7.96 -3.97
C LYS A 86 -6.99 -7.23 -5.24
N LYS A 87 -7.91 -6.57 -5.93
CA LYS A 87 -7.62 -5.82 -7.16
C LYS A 87 -6.68 -4.63 -6.89
N GLU A 88 -6.90 -3.92 -5.78
CA GLU A 88 -6.01 -2.83 -5.38
C GLU A 88 -4.61 -3.32 -5.02
N TYR A 89 -4.53 -4.43 -4.28
CA TYR A 89 -3.27 -5.09 -3.94
C TYR A 89 -2.51 -5.56 -5.19
N GLU A 90 -3.19 -6.21 -6.13
CA GLU A 90 -2.59 -6.63 -7.41
C GLU A 90 -2.05 -5.43 -8.19
N LYS A 91 -2.81 -4.34 -8.27
CA LYS A 91 -2.34 -3.10 -8.91
C LYS A 91 -1.13 -2.49 -8.21
N LYS A 92 -1.11 -2.50 -6.87
CA LYS A 92 0.03 -2.03 -6.06
C LYS A 92 1.27 -2.88 -6.37
N ARG A 93 1.11 -4.21 -6.34
CA ARG A 93 2.17 -5.19 -6.60
C ARG A 93 2.73 -5.05 -8.02
N ASP A 94 1.88 -4.88 -9.02
CA ASP A 94 2.33 -4.77 -10.41
C ASP A 94 3.13 -3.48 -10.64
N LYS A 95 2.73 -2.36 -10.03
CA LYS A 95 3.53 -1.11 -10.03
C LYS A 95 4.86 -1.27 -9.28
N LEU A 96 4.85 -2.00 -8.16
CA LEU A 96 6.07 -2.26 -7.40
C LEU A 96 7.07 -3.05 -8.25
N ALA A 97 6.61 -4.09 -8.94
CA ALA A 97 7.43 -4.87 -9.87
C ALA A 97 7.96 -4.03 -11.05
N GLU A 98 7.17 -3.08 -11.56
CA GLU A 98 7.65 -2.12 -12.57
C GLU A 98 8.80 -1.26 -12.03
N ALA A 99 8.69 -0.75 -10.80
CA ALA A 99 9.74 0.03 -10.17
C ALA A 99 11.02 -0.79 -9.95
N GLU A 100 10.91 -2.02 -9.46
CA GLU A 100 12.04 -2.93 -9.27
C GLU A 100 12.74 -3.27 -10.60
N ALA A 101 11.98 -3.54 -11.66
CA ALA A 101 12.56 -3.78 -12.98
C ALA A 101 13.32 -2.55 -13.53
N LEU A 102 12.84 -1.33 -13.24
CA LEU A 102 13.56 -0.10 -13.57
C LEU A 102 14.86 0.02 -12.78
N LEU A 103 14.89 -0.41 -11.52
CA LEU A 103 16.12 -0.43 -10.71
C LEU A 103 17.13 -1.42 -11.25
N ASP A 104 16.71 -2.63 -11.60
CA ASP A 104 17.58 -3.67 -12.18
C ASP A 104 18.20 -3.18 -13.50
N GLU A 105 17.40 -2.54 -14.35
CA GLU A 105 17.87 -1.96 -15.60
C GLU A 105 18.81 -0.77 -15.35
N ALA A 106 18.51 0.09 -14.37
CA ALA A 106 19.38 1.20 -13.99
C ALA A 106 20.75 0.70 -13.52
N ASP A 107 20.76 -0.35 -12.67
CA ASP A 107 21.97 -1.01 -12.20
C ASP A 107 22.76 -1.58 -13.39
N ARG A 108 22.09 -2.28 -14.33
CA ARG A 108 22.72 -2.81 -15.55
C ARG A 108 23.39 -1.71 -16.38
N ILE A 109 22.68 -0.61 -16.64
CA ILE A 109 23.19 0.53 -17.41
C ILE A 109 24.32 1.26 -16.67
N LEU A 110 24.28 1.28 -15.33
CA LEU A 110 25.34 1.82 -14.51
C LEU A 110 26.67 1.06 -14.72
N TRP A 111 26.63 -0.26 -14.90
CA TRP A 111 27.80 -1.06 -15.26
C TRP A 111 28.38 -0.68 -16.63
N GLU A 112 27.53 -0.26 -17.56
CA GLU A 112 27.92 0.25 -18.89
C GLU A 112 28.44 1.70 -18.84
N LYS A 113 28.45 2.33 -17.66
CA LYS A 113 28.88 3.71 -17.40
C LYS A 113 28.07 4.79 -18.12
N SER A 114 26.85 4.47 -18.56
CA SER A 114 25.90 5.45 -19.09
C SER A 114 25.17 6.15 -17.94
N TYR A 115 25.87 7.08 -17.27
CA TYR A 115 25.40 7.69 -16.01
C TYR A 115 24.08 8.49 -16.15
N LYS A 116 23.91 9.22 -17.26
CA LYS A 116 22.70 10.03 -17.51
C LYS A 116 21.46 9.17 -17.72
N GLU A 117 21.63 8.01 -18.35
CA GLU A 117 20.54 7.08 -18.60
C GLU A 117 20.15 6.32 -17.32
N ALA A 118 21.14 5.82 -16.57
CA ALA A 118 20.91 5.23 -15.25
C ALA A 118 20.19 6.20 -14.31
N TYR A 119 20.60 7.48 -14.28
CA TYR A 119 19.93 8.53 -13.51
C TYR A 119 18.44 8.65 -13.85
N ASN A 120 18.11 8.69 -15.14
CA ASN A 120 16.73 8.81 -15.59
C ASN A 120 15.87 7.61 -15.18
N LEU A 121 16.45 6.41 -15.13
CA LEU A 121 15.75 5.21 -14.68
C LEU A 121 15.51 5.22 -13.18
N TYR A 122 16.52 5.55 -12.36
CA TYR A 122 16.32 5.72 -10.91
C TYR A 122 15.28 6.81 -10.61
N ALA A 123 15.30 7.94 -11.31
CA ALA A 123 14.31 9.00 -11.14
C ALA A 123 12.89 8.60 -11.58
N LYS A 124 12.76 7.64 -12.51
CA LYS A 124 11.45 7.05 -12.85
C LYS A 124 10.98 6.09 -11.76
N ALA A 125 11.85 5.21 -11.28
CA ALA A 125 11.54 4.27 -10.20
C ALA A 125 11.15 5.02 -8.91
N GLU A 126 11.89 6.07 -8.55
CA GLU A 126 11.61 6.95 -7.41
C GLU A 126 10.17 7.48 -7.44
N LYS A 127 9.71 8.00 -8.59
CA LYS A 127 8.34 8.49 -8.73
C LYS A 127 7.31 7.41 -8.44
N ILE A 128 7.55 6.18 -8.90
CA ILE A 128 6.65 5.06 -8.64
C ILE A 128 6.65 4.72 -7.15
N PHE A 129 7.82 4.67 -6.49
CA PHE A 129 7.89 4.40 -5.05
C PHE A 129 7.21 5.50 -4.21
N VAL A 130 7.34 6.77 -4.60
CA VAL A 130 6.62 7.88 -3.97
C VAL A 130 5.10 7.72 -4.13
N GLU A 131 4.63 7.33 -5.32
CA GLU A 131 3.20 7.04 -5.54
C GLU A 131 2.68 5.86 -4.71
N LEU A 132 3.55 4.91 -4.36
CA LEU A 132 3.20 3.70 -3.61
C LEU A 132 3.39 3.83 -2.10
N ASP A 133 3.90 4.97 -1.62
CA ASP A 133 4.29 5.21 -0.22
C ASP A 133 5.36 4.20 0.29
N GLU A 134 6.29 3.82 -0.59
CA GLU A 134 7.36 2.86 -0.30
C GLU A 134 8.69 3.58 0.04
N GLU A 135 8.80 4.02 1.29
CA GLU A 135 9.90 4.87 1.78
C GLU A 135 11.30 4.28 1.51
N PHE A 136 11.46 2.96 1.67
CA PHE A 136 12.75 2.30 1.41
C PHE A 136 13.18 2.41 -0.05
N GLY A 137 12.23 2.23 -0.98
CA GLY A 137 12.49 2.36 -2.42
C GLY A 137 12.87 3.79 -2.81
N VAL A 138 12.19 4.78 -2.21
CA VAL A 138 12.52 6.20 -2.39
C VAL A 138 13.95 6.49 -1.92
N SER A 139 14.29 6.13 -0.69
CA SER A 139 15.63 6.36 -0.12
C SER A 139 16.73 5.68 -0.93
N PHE A 140 16.48 4.46 -1.41
CA PHE A 140 17.41 3.76 -2.30
C PHE A 140 17.66 4.55 -3.59
N CYS A 141 16.60 5.05 -4.23
CA CYS A 141 16.72 5.87 -5.45
C CYS A 141 17.48 7.17 -5.18
N GLU A 142 17.13 7.91 -4.12
CA GLU A 142 17.77 9.18 -3.76
C GLU A 142 19.29 9.02 -3.58
N SER A 143 19.71 7.94 -2.90
CA SER A 143 21.13 7.61 -2.71
C SER A 143 21.86 7.40 -4.03
N ARG A 144 21.26 6.64 -4.96
CA ARG A 144 21.82 6.37 -6.29
C ARG A 144 21.86 7.64 -7.15
N ILE A 145 20.79 8.41 -7.15
CA ILE A 145 20.66 9.68 -7.86
C ILE A 145 21.75 10.67 -7.39
N SER A 146 21.94 10.82 -6.08
CA SER A 146 22.98 11.68 -5.51
C SER A 146 24.40 11.23 -5.92
N TYR A 147 24.66 9.92 -5.88
CA TYR A 147 25.93 9.36 -6.36
C TYR A 147 26.20 9.68 -7.84
N LEU A 148 25.17 9.59 -8.70
CA LEU A 148 25.29 9.84 -10.13
C LEU A 148 25.45 11.32 -10.48
N GLN A 149 24.83 12.22 -9.73
CA GLN A 149 25.00 13.68 -9.92
C GLN A 149 26.47 14.09 -9.84
N GLY A 150 27.27 13.45 -8.97
CA GLY A 150 28.72 13.68 -8.90
C GLY A 150 29.54 13.10 -10.05
N LYS A 151 28.94 12.29 -10.93
CA LYS A 151 29.60 11.60 -12.06
C LYS A 151 29.17 12.14 -13.43
N ILE A 152 27.97 12.68 -13.52
CA ILE A 152 27.47 13.33 -14.73
C ILE A 152 28.18 14.69 -14.81
N PRO A 153 28.98 14.98 -15.85
CA PRO A 153 29.54 16.31 -16.02
C PRO A 153 28.39 17.32 -16.06
N GLU A 154 28.46 18.40 -15.28
CA GLU A 154 27.51 19.51 -15.40
C GLU A 154 27.48 19.92 -16.86
N ASP A 155 26.34 19.72 -17.54
CA ASP A 155 26.16 20.22 -18.90
C ASP A 155 26.45 21.72 -18.85
N THR A 156 27.59 22.12 -19.41
CA THR A 156 28.10 23.50 -19.51
C THR A 156 27.27 24.37 -20.46
N GLU A 157 25.96 24.11 -20.55
CA GLU A 157 24.98 24.94 -21.25
C GLU A 157 24.12 25.79 -20.30
N ALA A 158 24.18 25.55 -18.98
CA ALA A 158 23.44 26.36 -17.99
C ALA A 158 24.24 27.53 -17.38
N ILE A 159 25.55 27.64 -17.64
CA ILE A 159 26.38 28.73 -17.08
C ILE A 159 26.04 30.11 -17.71
N GLY A 160 25.28 30.13 -18.81
CA GLY A 160 24.76 31.38 -19.39
C GLY A 160 23.75 32.14 -18.52
N ASN A 161 23.01 31.45 -17.64
CA ASN A 161 21.93 32.07 -16.86
C ASN A 161 22.30 32.43 -15.41
N ASN A 162 23.20 31.68 -14.77
CA ASN A 162 23.57 31.96 -13.37
C ASN A 162 24.38 33.26 -13.21
N SER A 163 25.15 33.66 -14.23
CA SER A 163 25.84 34.96 -14.26
C SER A 163 24.86 36.14 -14.32
N LEU A 164 23.83 36.05 -15.17
CA LEU A 164 22.79 37.08 -15.28
C LEU A 164 21.95 37.21 -14.01
N VAL A 165 21.59 36.09 -13.38
CA VAL A 165 20.84 36.10 -12.11
C VAL A 165 21.68 36.75 -11.00
N LEU A 166 22.99 36.44 -10.90
CA LEU A 166 23.88 37.10 -9.93
C LEU A 166 23.99 38.61 -10.19
N VAL A 167 24.12 39.03 -11.46
CA VAL A 167 24.19 40.46 -11.84
C VAL A 167 22.88 41.19 -11.49
N ILE A 168 21.72 40.58 -11.72
CA ILE A 168 20.41 41.14 -11.36
C ILE A 168 20.26 41.28 -9.83
N ILE A 169 20.70 40.28 -9.06
CA ILE A 169 20.68 40.33 -7.59
C ILE A 169 21.61 41.45 -7.08
N ILE A 170 22.82 41.58 -7.64
CA ILE A 170 23.75 42.65 -7.26
C ILE A 170 23.19 44.03 -7.59
N LEU A 171 22.59 44.21 -8.77
CA LEU A 171 21.98 45.48 -9.19
C LEU A 171 20.78 45.87 -8.31
N THR A 172 19.94 44.92 -7.91
CA THR A 172 18.79 45.19 -7.02
C THR A 172 19.22 45.60 -5.60
N ILE A 173 20.29 44.98 -5.07
CA ILE A 173 20.88 45.37 -3.78
C ILE A 173 21.50 46.76 -3.85
N LEU A 174 22.25 47.07 -4.91
CA LEU A 174 22.84 48.40 -5.14
C LEU A 174 21.77 49.48 -5.29
N PHE A 175 20.70 49.21 -6.03
CA PHE A 175 19.61 50.16 -6.20
C PHE A 175 18.88 50.46 -4.88
N SER A 176 18.64 49.42 -4.06
CA SER A 176 18.00 49.54 -2.75
C SER A 176 18.85 50.36 -1.77
N THR A 177 20.17 50.14 -1.77
CA THR A 177 21.10 50.90 -0.92
C THR A 177 21.24 52.36 -1.36
N ILE A 178 21.24 52.64 -2.67
CA ILE A 178 21.23 54.01 -3.20
C ILE A 178 19.94 54.74 -2.79
N ILE A 179 18.77 54.11 -2.93
CA ILE A 179 17.49 54.69 -2.49
C ILE A 179 17.51 55.00 -0.98
N PHE A 180 18.04 54.08 -0.17
CA PHE A 180 18.17 54.27 1.26
C PHE A 180 19.06 55.47 1.61
N LEU A 181 20.21 55.62 0.93
CA LEU A 181 21.11 56.76 1.11
C LEU A 181 20.48 58.09 0.67
N ILE A 182 19.72 58.10 -0.43
CA ILE A 182 18.97 59.28 -0.91
C ILE A 182 17.89 59.68 0.10
N LYS A 183 17.12 58.72 0.64
CA LYS A 183 16.11 58.97 1.69
C LYS A 183 16.76 59.52 2.96
N ARG A 184 17.89 58.95 3.39
CA ARG A 184 18.63 59.41 4.58
C ARG A 184 19.14 60.85 4.44
N ARG A 185 19.58 61.24 3.24
CA ARG A 185 20.08 62.60 2.95
C ARG A 185 18.97 63.66 2.90
N ARG A 186 17.73 63.29 2.56
CA ARG A 186 16.57 64.20 2.59
C ARG A 186 15.96 64.38 4.00
N SER A 187 16.27 63.50 4.94
CA SER A 187 15.78 63.57 6.33
C SER A 187 16.66 64.46 7.23
N THR A 188 17.79 64.97 6.73
CA THR A 188 18.80 65.73 7.50
C THR A 188 18.94 67.20 7.06
N THR A 189 17.97 67.69 6.28
CA THR A 189 17.75 69.10 5.91
C THR A 189 16.34 69.48 6.31
#